data_AF-A0A6N6KQA9-F1
#
_entry.id   AF-A0A6N6KQA9-F1
#
_cell.length_a   1.000
_cell.length_b   1.000
_cell.length_c   1.000
_cell.angle_alpha   90.00
_cell.angle_beta   90.00
_cell.angle_gamma   90.00
#
_symmetry.space_group_name_H-M   'P 1'
#
loop_
_entity.id
_entity.type
_entity.pdbx_description
1 polymer ?
#
loop_
_entity_poly.entity_id
_entity_poly.type
_entity_poly.pdbx_seq_one_letter_code
_entity_poly.pdbx_strand_id
1 'polypeptide(L)'
;MEEEKILDSNLNQTQTKHARLSFLLFLWTLGFMGISFLLTLIPESWIDQLQDSIKALLFGIPVLVVLITSFGGLRNAILSIRKKETWGFYKIVGLLGALIIFTTIVLLIVSNVFDVVNTLSPNE
;
A
#
# COMPACT_ATOMS: atom_id res chain seq x y z
N MET A 1 27.27 -24.88 -19.98
CA MET A 1 26.26 -25.36 -19.00
C MET A 1 26.01 -24.35 -17.87
N GLU A 2 27.02 -23.64 -17.36
CA GLU A 2 26.80 -22.54 -16.40
C GLU A 2 26.25 -21.25 -17.05
N GLU A 3 26.75 -20.86 -18.23
CA GLU A 3 26.30 -19.64 -18.92
C GLU A 3 24.82 -19.67 -19.33
N GLU A 4 24.30 -20.84 -19.70
CA GLU A 4 22.88 -21.05 -20.05
C GLU A 4 21.96 -20.83 -18.84
N LYS A 5 22.35 -21.33 -17.65
CA LYS A 5 21.63 -21.08 -16.39
C LYS A 5 21.66 -19.61 -15.99
N ILE A 6 22.77 -18.91 -16.24
CA ILE A 6 22.90 -17.48 -15.93
C ILE A 6 22.01 -16.65 -16.87
N LEU A 7 21.96 -17.00 -18.16
CA LEU A 7 21.09 -16.34 -19.14
C LEU A 7 19.60 -16.55 -18.82
N ASP A 8 19.20 -17.78 -18.52
CA ASP A 8 17.82 -18.11 -18.16
C ASP A 8 17.38 -17.46 -16.85
N SER A 9 18.30 -17.33 -15.89
CA SER A 9 18.02 -16.63 -14.63
C SER A 9 17.81 -15.13 -14.83
N ASN A 10 18.56 -14.50 -15.73
CA ASN A 10 18.45 -13.08 -16.06
C ASN A 10 17.19 -12.78 -16.88
N LEU A 11 16.82 -13.65 -17.82
CA LEU A 11 15.57 -13.56 -18.57
C LEU A 11 14.36 -13.65 -17.65
N ASN A 12 14.34 -14.61 -16.71
CA ASN A 12 13.27 -14.75 -15.72
C ASN A 12 13.22 -13.60 -14.69
N GLN A 13 14.38 -13.07 -14.26
CA GLN A 13 14.42 -11.90 -13.37
C GLN A 13 13.86 -10.65 -14.05
N THR A 14 14.18 -10.43 -15.32
CA THR A 14 13.72 -9.27 -16.07
C THR A 14 12.22 -9.35 -16.36
N GLN A 15 11.70 -10.56 -16.60
CA GLN A 15 10.28 -10.82 -16.88
C GLN A 15 9.35 -10.72 -15.65
N THR A 16 9.87 -10.69 -14.42
CA THR A 16 9.04 -10.68 -13.19
C THR A 16 9.30 -9.47 -12.30
N LYS A 17 10.05 -8.48 -12.80
CA LYS A 17 10.50 -7.33 -12.02
C LYS A 17 9.34 -6.50 -11.47
N HIS A 18 8.31 -6.21 -12.28
CA HIS A 18 7.19 -5.35 -11.86
C HIS A 18 6.27 -6.09 -10.89
N ALA A 19 6.02 -7.38 -11.12
CA ALA A 19 5.29 -8.25 -10.19
C ALA A 19 5.97 -8.33 -8.81
N ARG A 20 7.29 -8.54 -8.77
CA ARG A 20 8.05 -8.58 -7.50
C ARG A 20 8.02 -7.24 -6.77
N LEU A 21 8.16 -6.13 -7.50
CA LEU A 21 8.10 -4.81 -6.90
C LEU A 21 6.71 -4.49 -6.36
N SER A 22 5.65 -4.86 -7.09
CA SER A 22 4.27 -4.74 -6.64
C SER A 22 4.02 -5.54 -5.36
N PHE A 23 4.53 -6.78 -5.30
CA PHE A 23 4.45 -7.62 -4.10
C PHE A 23 5.23 -7.05 -2.91
N LEU A 24 6.45 -6.54 -3.13
CA LEU A 24 7.24 -5.89 -2.09
C LEU A 24 6.51 -4.67 -1.54
N LEU A 25 5.98 -3.80 -2.42
CA LEU A 25 5.21 -2.63 -2.01
C LEU A 25 3.96 -3.02 -1.23
N PHE A 26 3.27 -4.09 -1.64
CA PHE A 26 2.16 -4.65 -0.86
C PHE A 26 2.58 -5.10 0.54
N LEU A 27 3.72 -5.79 0.69
CA LEU A 27 4.26 -6.17 2.00
C LEU A 27 4.60 -4.94 2.86
N TRP A 28 5.19 -3.91 2.26
CA TRP A 28 5.44 -2.64 2.94
C TRP A 28 4.13 -2.00 3.40
N THR A 29 3.10 -1.95 2.54
CA THR A 29 1.78 -1.42 2.90
C THR A 29 1.18 -2.18 4.08
N LEU A 30 1.21 -3.52 4.07
CA LEU A 30 0.76 -4.33 5.20
C LEU A 30 1.56 -4.05 6.48
N GLY A 31 2.89 -3.93 6.37
CA GLY A 31 3.74 -3.61 7.51
C GLY A 31 3.39 -2.27 8.13
N PHE A 32 3.22 -1.23 7.32
CA PHE A 32 2.82 0.11 7.80
C PHE A 32 1.38 0.16 8.32
N MET A 33 0.45 -0.60 7.75
CA MET A 33 -0.89 -0.76 8.32
C MET A 33 -0.82 -1.42 9.71
N GLY A 34 0.02 -2.45 9.87
CA GLY A 34 0.26 -3.11 11.15
C GLY A 34 0.88 -2.16 12.20
N ILE A 35 1.88 -1.36 11.80
CA ILE A 35 2.45 -0.31 12.67
C ILE A 35 1.37 0.71 13.06
N SER A 36 0.56 1.17 12.10
CA SER A 36 -0.53 2.13 12.37
C SER A 36 -1.53 1.55 13.37
N PHE A 37 -1.89 0.27 13.23
CA PHE A 37 -2.75 -0.42 14.18
C PHE A 37 -2.11 -0.50 15.58
N LEU A 38 -0.82 -0.83 15.68
CA LEU A 38 -0.12 -0.84 16.96
C LEU A 38 -0.10 0.54 17.64
N LEU A 39 0.06 1.61 16.87
CA LEU A 39 0.00 2.99 17.39
C LEU A 39 -1.38 3.31 17.99
N THR A 40 -2.47 2.74 17.47
CA THR A 40 -3.82 2.91 18.06
C THR A 40 -4.01 2.20 19.40
N LEU A 41 -3.13 1.26 19.76
CA LEU A 41 -3.15 0.58 21.05
C LEU A 41 -2.42 1.37 22.16
N ILE A 42 -1.75 2.47 21.80
CA ILE A 42 -1.08 3.32 22.78
C ILE A 42 -2.15 4.03 23.62
N PRO A 43 -2.05 4.00 24.96
CA PRO A 43 -3.02 4.67 25.83
C PRO A 43 -3.10 6.17 25.52
N GLU A 44 -4.31 6.70 25.46
CA GLU A 44 -4.59 8.11 25.15
C GLU A 44 -3.85 9.07 26.09
N SER A 45 -3.71 8.70 27.37
CA SER A 45 -2.95 9.45 28.38
C SER A 45 -1.46 9.64 28.07
N TRP A 46 -0.87 8.77 27.26
CA TRP A 46 0.51 8.92 26.77
C TRP A 46 0.55 9.78 25.51
N ILE A 47 -0.46 9.65 24.65
CA ILE A 47 -0.58 10.46 23.43
C ILE A 47 -0.79 11.93 23.80
N ASP A 48 -1.58 12.23 24.82
CA ASP A 48 -1.86 13.60 25.26
C ASP A 48 -0.63 14.36 25.75
N GLN A 49 0.39 13.65 26.23
CA GLN A 49 1.65 14.24 26.69
C GLN A 49 2.59 14.61 25.53
N LEU A 50 2.33 14.15 24.31
CA LEU A 50 3.12 14.49 23.14
C LEU A 50 2.76 15.88 22.62
N GLN A 51 3.74 16.61 22.10
CA GLN A 51 3.48 17.84 21.36
C GLN A 51 2.69 17.55 20.08
N ASP A 52 1.79 18.45 19.68
CA ASP A 52 0.90 18.26 18.52
C ASP A 52 1.67 17.97 17.22
N SER A 53 2.81 18.62 17.02
CA SER A 53 3.69 18.36 15.87
C SER A 53 4.21 16.91 15.84
N ILE A 54 4.49 16.33 17.01
CA ILE A 54 4.94 14.94 17.14
C ILE A 54 3.77 13.98 16.91
N LYS A 55 2.57 14.29 17.41
CA LYS A 55 1.37 13.49 17.14
C LYS A 55 1.07 13.44 15.64
N ALA A 56 1.08 14.61 14.97
CA ALA A 56 0.86 14.70 13.53
C ALA A 56 1.89 13.87 12.74
N LEU A 57 3.16 13.89 13.17
CA LEU A 57 4.21 13.08 12.56
C LEU A 57 3.98 11.57 12.79
N LEU A 58 3.70 11.19 14.03
CA LEU A 58 3.58 9.79 14.47
C LEU A 58 2.38 9.09 13.82
N PHE A 59 1.23 9.77 13.73
CA PHE A 59 0.00 9.20 13.16
C PHE A 59 -0.16 9.54 11.67
N GLY A 60 0.36 10.66 11.19
CA GLY A 60 0.20 11.10 9.80
C GLY A 60 1.17 10.43 8.82
N ILE A 61 2.44 10.24 9.19
CA ILE A 61 3.44 9.63 8.29
C ILE A 61 3.04 8.20 7.90
N PRO A 62 2.66 7.30 8.83
CA PRO A 62 2.29 5.94 8.46
C PRO A 62 1.16 5.89 7.45
N VAL A 63 0.13 6.73 7.62
CA VAL A 63 -1.01 6.82 6.70
C VAL A 63 -0.56 7.31 5.32
N LEU A 64 0.29 8.33 5.25
CA LEU A 64 0.86 8.82 3.99
C LEU A 64 1.71 7.75 3.29
N VAL A 65 2.50 7.00 4.04
CA VAL A 65 3.32 5.92 3.48
C VAL A 65 2.44 4.78 2.96
N VAL A 66 1.37 4.41 3.67
CA VAL A 66 0.38 3.42 3.20
C VAL A 66 -0.23 3.87 1.87
N LEU A 67 -0.64 5.13 1.74
CA LEU A 67 -1.17 5.71 0.50
C LEU A 67 -0.17 5.65 -0.66
N ILE A 68 1.06 6.09 -0.44
CA ILE A 68 2.11 6.13 -1.47
C ILE A 68 2.47 4.70 -1.91
N THR A 69 2.64 3.78 -0.97
CA THR A 69 3.01 2.39 -1.25
C THR A 69 1.87 1.64 -1.93
N SER A 70 0.60 1.87 -1.55
CA SER A 70 -0.55 1.26 -2.23
C SER A 70 -0.68 1.74 -3.67
N PHE A 71 -0.52 3.04 -3.93
CA PHE A 71 -0.57 3.60 -5.28
C PHE A 71 0.60 3.10 -6.14
N GLY A 72 1.81 3.05 -5.56
CA GLY A 72 2.98 2.46 -6.21
C GLY A 72 2.80 0.97 -6.52
N GLY A 73 2.21 0.21 -5.60
CA GLY A 73 1.89 -1.20 -5.76
C GLY A 73 0.92 -1.44 -6.92
N LEU A 74 -0.14 -0.62 -7.00
CA LEU A 74 -1.13 -0.66 -8.07
C LEU A 74 -0.53 -0.26 -9.42
N ARG A 75 0.29 0.80 -9.48
CA ARG A 75 0.98 1.21 -10.71
C ARG A 75 1.85 0.07 -11.25
N ASN A 76 2.62 -0.59 -10.39
CA ASN A 76 3.47 -1.71 -10.78
C ASN A 76 2.65 -2.95 -11.18
N ALA A 77 1.51 -3.18 -10.53
CA ALA A 77 0.56 -4.22 -10.91
C ALA A 77 0.01 -3.99 -12.34
N ILE A 78 -0.41 -2.76 -12.65
CA ILE A 78 -0.87 -2.39 -14.00
C ILE A 78 0.26 -2.55 -15.02
N LEU A 79 1.49 -2.12 -14.70
CA LEU A 79 2.65 -2.30 -15.58
C LEU A 79 2.96 -3.78 -15.82
N SER A 80 2.84 -4.63 -14.81
CA SER A 80 3.01 -6.08 -14.91
C SER A 80 1.97 -6.72 -15.85
N ILE A 81 0.70 -6.27 -15.80
CA ILE A 81 -0.33 -6.67 -16.77
C ILE A 81 0.05 -6.21 -18.19
N ARG A 82 0.37 -4.91 -18.35
CA ARG A 82 0.69 -4.33 -19.67
C ARG A 82 1.89 -5.00 -20.33
N LYS A 83 2.90 -5.39 -19.55
CA LYS A 83 4.09 -6.10 -20.03
C LYS A 83 3.89 -7.61 -20.20
N LYS A 84 2.68 -8.13 -19.95
CA LYS A 84 2.34 -9.55 -20.03
C LYS A 84 3.35 -10.43 -19.27
N GLU A 85 3.80 -9.96 -18.11
CA GLU A 85 4.72 -10.75 -17.26
C GLU A 85 4.08 -12.10 -16.92
N THR A 86 4.90 -13.14 -16.73
CA THR A 86 4.40 -14.50 -16.46
C THR A 86 3.52 -14.55 -15.22
N TRP A 87 2.42 -15.30 -15.31
CA TRP A 87 1.48 -15.47 -14.20
C TRP A 87 2.10 -16.40 -13.16
N GLY A 88 2.65 -15.79 -12.10
CA GLY A 88 3.17 -16.49 -10.93
C GLY A 88 2.56 -15.95 -9.63
N PHE A 89 2.83 -16.64 -8.52
CA PHE A 89 2.33 -16.30 -7.19
C PHE A 89 2.50 -14.81 -6.83
N TYR A 90 3.71 -14.26 -7.02
CA TYR A 90 4.01 -12.86 -6.72
C TYR A 90 3.16 -11.86 -7.52
N LYS A 91 2.85 -12.19 -8.78
CA LYS A 91 2.01 -11.35 -9.63
C LYS A 91 0.57 -11.35 -9.14
N ILE A 92 0.03 -12.54 -8.84
CA ILE A 92 -1.37 -12.68 -8.38
C ILE A 92 -1.55 -11.99 -7.02
N VAL A 93 -0.69 -12.30 -6.05
CA VAL A 93 -0.79 -11.74 -4.69
C VAL A 93 -0.49 -10.26 -4.67
N GLY A 94 0.56 -9.80 -5.36
CA GLY A 94 0.89 -8.38 -5.43
C GLY A 94 -0.21 -7.57 -6.10
N LEU A 95 -0.79 -8.09 -7.19
CA LEU A 95 -1.85 -7.41 -7.93
C LEU A 95 -3.17 -7.36 -7.17
N LEU A 96 -3.67 -8.51 -6.70
CA LEU A 96 -4.93 -8.57 -5.95
C LEU A 96 -4.80 -7.86 -4.61
N GLY A 97 -3.69 -8.03 -3.91
CA GLY A 97 -3.43 -7.38 -2.62
C GLY A 97 -3.36 -5.86 -2.74
N ALA A 98 -2.58 -5.35 -3.71
CA ALA A 98 -2.52 -3.91 -3.94
C ALA A 98 -3.87 -3.32 -4.39
N LEU A 99 -4.64 -4.06 -5.20
CA LEU A 99 -5.97 -3.64 -5.65
C LEU A 99 -6.95 -3.55 -4.47
N ILE A 100 -7.03 -4.58 -3.63
CA ILE A 100 -7.93 -4.60 -2.46
C ILE A 100 -7.59 -3.44 -1.53
N ILE A 101 -6.32 -3.28 -1.14
CA ILE A 101 -5.92 -2.20 -0.23
C ILE A 101 -6.22 -0.83 -0.84
N PHE A 102 -5.91 -0.63 -2.11
CA PHE A 102 -6.20 0.63 -2.79
C PHE A 102 -7.69 0.94 -2.80
N THR A 103 -8.55 -0.04 -3.15
CA THR A 103 -10.00 0.13 -3.12
C THR A 103 -10.50 0.45 -1.72
N THR A 104 -10.01 -0.23 -0.68
CA THR A 104 -10.36 0.07 0.72
C THR A 104 -10.01 1.50 1.10
N ILE A 105 -8.81 1.98 0.74
CA ILE A 105 -8.39 3.35 1.03
C ILE A 105 -9.28 4.38 0.31
N VAL A 106 -9.57 4.15 -0.97
CA VAL A 106 -10.45 5.04 -1.74
C VAL A 106 -11.85 5.09 -1.12
N LEU A 107 -12.41 3.94 -0.73
CA LEU A 107 -13.72 3.89 -0.06
C LEU A 107 -13.71 4.64 1.28
N LEU A 108 -12.65 4.51 2.07
CA LEU A 108 -12.49 5.26 3.32
C LEU A 108 -12.45 6.77 3.07
N ILE A 109 -11.70 7.22 2.06
CA ILE A 109 -11.64 8.65 1.70
C ILE A 109 -13.02 9.14 1.26
N VAL A 110 -13.71 8.41 0.38
CA VAL A 110 -15.04 8.77 -0.11
C VAL A 110 -16.05 8.84 1.03
N SER A 111 -16.04 7.86 1.96
CA SER A 111 -16.90 7.88 3.14
C SER A 111 -16.64 9.10 4.01
N ASN A 112 -15.38 9.39 4.33
CA ASN A 112 -15.02 10.54 5.15
C ASN A 112 -15.41 11.87 4.46
N VAL A 113 -15.24 11.98 3.15
CA VAL A 113 -15.69 13.18 2.39
C VAL A 113 -17.20 13.30 2.44
N PHE A 114 -17.95 12.21 2.30
CA PHE A 114 -19.41 12.22 2.36
C PHE A 114 -19.92 12.65 3.75
N ASP A 115 -19.29 12.16 4.82
CA ASP A 115 -19.61 12.55 6.20
C ASP A 115 -19.34 14.04 6.43
N VAL A 116 -18.22 14.57 5.92
CA VAL A 116 -17.91 16.01 5.99
C VAL A 116 -18.92 16.84 5.20
N VAL A 117 -19.32 16.40 4.01
CA VAL A 117 -20.33 17.10 3.19
C VAL A 117 -21.70 17.11 3.87
N ASN A 118 -22.13 15.98 4.45
CA ASN A 118 -23.42 15.89 5.15
C ASN A 118 -23.45 16.67 6.47
N THR A 119 -22.31 16.82 7.14
CA THR A 119 -22.20 17.64 8.35
C THR A 119 -22.16 19.13 8.05
N LEU A 120 -21.65 19.54 6.89
CA LEU A 120 -21.61 20.94 6.43
C LEU A 120 -22.88 21.40 5.71
N SER A 121 -23.65 20.46 5.17
CA SER A 121 -24.97 20.68 4.59
C SER A 121 -25.97 19.76 5.28
N PRO A 122 -26.31 20.00 6.57
CA PRO A 122 -27.38 19.25 7.21
C PRO A 122 -28.63 19.49 6.36
N ASN A 123 -29.16 18.43 5.76
CA ASN A 123 -30.40 18.48 5.00
C ASN A 123 -31.44 19.24 5.84
N GLU A 124 -32.05 20.27 5.24
CA GLU A 124 -33.22 20.97 5.78
C GLU A 124 -34.32 20.01 6.24
#